data_AF-A0A662Y7C7-F1
#
_entry.id   AF-A0A662Y7C7-F1
#
_cell.length_a   1.000
_cell.length_b   1.000
_cell.length_c   1.000
_cell.angle_alpha   90.00
_cell.angle_beta   90.00
_cell.angle_gamma   90.00
#
_symmetry.space_group_name_H-M   'P 1'
#
loop_
_entity.id
_entity.type
_entity.pdbx_description
1 polymer ?
#
loop_
_entity_poly.entity_id
_entity_poly.type
_entity_poly.pdbx_seq_one_letter_code
_entity_poly.pdbx_strand_id
1 'polypeptide(L)'
;GRFSRDKFDKPTTHQRPAWGGRDNKRTYFSKSLSESNDGSHHRGSKTGDDKAEGGQQERYRNHDPHLNAALDEVYQYMTTKLDPILNKALEEVLLYQPDQTADFLANAVRGTLNTSKYNYVEFKRQHYFDRKVRHLMALAINNAVRERPADLPAFLADLFESRSQFY
;
A
#
# COMPACT_ATOMS: atom_id res chain seq x y z
N GLY A 1 -14.74 -57.27 20.54
CA GLY A 1 -13.45 -57.60 21.17
C GLY A 1 -12.60 -56.36 21.21
N ARG A 2 -12.09 -56.01 22.41
CA ARG A 2 -11.05 -54.99 22.61
C ARG A 2 -9.72 -55.53 22.05
N PHE A 3 -8.99 -54.72 21.31
CA PHE A 3 -7.54 -54.89 21.15
C PHE A 3 -6.87 -53.55 21.40
N SER A 4 -6.09 -53.53 22.47
CA SER A 4 -5.05 -52.56 22.75
C SER A 4 -3.73 -53.18 22.29
N ARG A 5 -2.84 -52.41 21.66
CA ARG A 5 -1.42 -52.74 21.62
C ARG A 5 -0.57 -51.49 21.54
N ASP A 6 0.30 -51.41 22.54
CA ASP A 6 1.32 -50.41 22.82
C ASP A 6 2.27 -50.07 21.67
N LYS A 7 2.70 -48.80 21.71
CA LYS A 7 4.05 -48.23 21.49
C LYS A 7 4.82 -48.70 20.26
N PHE A 8 5.30 -47.74 19.46
CA PHE A 8 6.72 -47.58 19.14
C PHE A 8 6.96 -46.27 18.33
N ASP A 9 7.98 -45.53 18.77
CA ASP A 9 8.90 -44.64 18.04
C ASP A 9 8.42 -43.42 17.24
N LYS A 10 8.80 -42.25 17.78
CA LYS A 10 9.14 -41.06 16.99
C LYS A 10 10.50 -41.28 16.31
N PRO A 11 10.66 -40.77 15.08
CA PRO A 11 11.74 -39.84 14.86
C PRO A 11 11.26 -38.54 14.20
N THR A 12 11.70 -37.46 14.86
CA THR A 12 12.01 -36.12 14.34
C THR A 12 12.04 -35.92 12.83
N THR A 13 11.29 -34.93 12.32
CA THR A 13 11.80 -34.04 11.26
C THR A 13 11.04 -32.71 11.17
N HIS A 14 11.82 -31.64 11.34
CA HIS A 14 11.65 -30.24 10.88
C HIS A 14 10.43 -29.42 11.33
N GLN A 15 10.48 -29.00 12.60
CA GLN A 15 10.07 -27.64 12.96
C GLN A 15 10.95 -26.64 12.18
N ARG A 16 10.31 -25.76 11.41
CA ARG A 16 10.96 -24.56 10.87
C ARG A 16 11.30 -23.64 12.04
N PRO A 17 12.55 -23.18 12.19
CA PRO A 17 12.87 -22.21 13.22
C PRO A 17 12.17 -20.88 12.92
N ALA A 18 11.42 -20.42 13.91
CA ALA A 18 11.07 -19.03 14.11
C ALA A 18 12.34 -18.19 14.06
N TRP A 19 12.23 -17.04 13.41
CA TRP A 19 13.14 -15.89 13.45
C TRP A 19 14.12 -15.91 14.64
N GLY A 20 15.30 -16.51 14.44
CA GLY A 20 16.47 -16.21 15.24
C GLY A 20 16.83 -14.75 14.98
N GLY A 21 16.93 -13.89 15.98
CA GLY A 21 17.80 -14.15 17.12
C GLY A 21 19.25 -14.04 16.67
N ARG A 22 19.64 -12.85 16.19
CA ARG A 22 21.04 -12.42 16.20
C ARG A 22 21.16 -11.19 17.08
N ASP A 23 21.28 -11.46 18.37
CA ASP A 23 22.00 -10.60 19.29
C ASP A 23 23.46 -10.54 18.84
N ASN A 24 23.78 -9.62 17.93
CA ASN A 24 25.17 -9.27 17.63
C ASN A 24 25.52 -8.04 18.47
N LYS A 25 26.16 -8.30 19.61
CA LYS A 25 26.70 -7.32 20.55
C LYS A 25 27.55 -6.28 19.80
N ARG A 26 26.99 -5.10 19.56
CA ARG A 26 27.73 -3.93 19.11
C ARG A 26 28.26 -3.21 20.34
N THR A 27 29.41 -3.65 20.83
CA THR A 27 30.23 -2.90 21.77
C THR A 27 30.62 -1.58 21.10
N TYR A 28 30.06 -0.47 21.57
CA TYR A 28 30.54 0.86 21.24
C TYR A 28 31.85 1.06 22.00
N PHE A 29 32.98 0.84 21.31
CA PHE A 29 34.25 1.43 21.72
C PHE A 29 34.16 2.94 21.49
N SER A 30 33.90 3.69 22.56
CA SER A 30 34.26 5.10 22.63
C SER A 30 35.78 5.20 22.73
N LYS A 31 36.43 5.59 21.63
CA LYS A 31 37.77 6.19 21.71
C LYS A 31 37.77 7.44 20.84
N SER A 32 37.40 8.54 21.49
CA SER A 32 37.91 9.86 21.16
C SER A 32 39.44 9.80 21.18
N LEU A 33 40.06 10.08 20.04
CA LEU A 33 41.43 10.58 19.97
C LEU A 33 41.56 11.34 18.65
N SER A 34 41.24 12.61 18.75
CA SER A 34 41.91 13.66 17.99
C SER A 34 43.38 13.66 18.38
N GLU A 35 44.26 13.29 17.47
CA GLU A 35 45.67 13.72 17.48
C GLU A 35 46.33 13.46 16.13
N SER A 36 47.31 14.30 15.85
CA SER A 36 47.75 14.74 14.53
C SER A 36 48.84 13.86 13.89
N ASN A 37 49.00 14.08 12.59
CA ASN A 37 50.27 14.27 11.88
C ASN A 37 50.96 13.12 11.10
N ASP A 38 51.38 13.51 9.87
CA ASP A 38 52.47 13.08 8.99
C ASP A 38 52.60 11.64 8.44
N GLY A 39 52.92 11.56 7.13
CA GLY A 39 53.62 10.41 6.55
C GLY A 39 53.29 10.08 5.09
N SER A 40 54.25 10.32 4.20
CA SER A 40 54.18 10.13 2.74
C SER A 40 54.54 8.71 2.25
N HIS A 41 54.03 8.38 1.06
CA HIS A 41 54.58 7.55 -0.02
C HIS A 41 54.16 6.07 -0.22
N HIS A 42 53.81 5.83 -1.50
CA HIS A 42 53.97 4.64 -2.35
C HIS A 42 52.82 3.62 -2.54
N ARG A 43 52.13 3.83 -3.69
CA ARG A 43 52.09 2.93 -4.87
C ARG A 43 51.40 1.57 -4.68
N GLY A 44 50.17 1.49 -5.16
CA GLY A 44 49.48 0.23 -5.45
C GLY A 44 48.30 0.46 -6.39
N SER A 45 48.56 0.44 -7.70
CA SER A 45 47.50 0.38 -8.71
C SER A 45 46.75 -0.94 -8.53
N LYS A 46 45.46 -0.86 -8.19
CA LYS A 46 44.49 -1.94 -8.39
C LYS A 46 43.21 -1.33 -8.93
N THR A 47 43.18 -1.28 -10.25
CA THR A 47 41.99 -1.04 -11.07
C THR A 47 40.99 -2.17 -10.89
N GLY A 48 39.72 -1.82 -10.73
CA GLY A 48 38.59 -2.70 -11.00
C GLY A 48 37.90 -3.22 -9.75
N ASP A 49 36.83 -2.54 -9.34
CA ASP A 49 35.51 -3.12 -8.96
C ASP A 49 34.64 -2.21 -8.07
N ASP A 50 35.09 -0.99 -7.72
CA ASP A 50 34.29 -0.07 -6.88
C ASP A 50 33.31 0.84 -7.65
N LYS A 51 33.17 0.69 -8.97
CA LYS A 51 32.31 1.58 -9.79
C LYS A 51 30.84 1.16 -9.89
N ALA A 52 30.47 -0.05 -9.46
CA ALA A 52 29.11 -0.56 -9.62
C ALA A 52 28.16 -0.19 -8.46
N GLU A 53 28.68 0.03 -7.25
CA GLU A 53 27.86 0.37 -6.07
C GLU A 53 27.64 1.88 -5.92
N GLY A 54 28.67 2.71 -6.15
CA GLY A 54 28.56 4.16 -6.10
C GLY A 54 27.56 4.74 -7.12
N GLY A 55 27.51 4.17 -8.33
CA GLY A 55 26.57 4.58 -9.37
C GLY A 55 25.10 4.20 -9.09
N GLN A 56 24.85 3.16 -8.29
CA GLN A 56 23.49 2.82 -7.86
C GLN A 56 23.07 3.73 -6.70
N GLN A 57 23.93 3.93 -5.70
CA GLN A 57 23.63 4.81 -4.57
C GLN A 57 23.46 6.28 -4.97
N GLU A 58 24.22 6.78 -5.95
CA GLU A 58 24.01 8.10 -6.53
C GLU A 58 22.72 8.18 -7.34
N ARG A 59 22.35 7.15 -8.11
CA ARG A 59 21.03 7.09 -8.79
C ARG A 59 19.89 7.09 -7.79
N TYR A 60 19.97 6.31 -6.71
CA TYR A 60 18.98 6.30 -5.64
C TYR A 60 18.86 7.67 -4.97
N ARG A 61 20.00 8.30 -4.63
CA ARG A 61 20.02 9.65 -4.03
C ARG A 61 19.48 10.74 -4.97
N ASN A 62 19.70 10.61 -6.28
CA ASN A 62 19.19 11.56 -7.26
C ASN A 62 17.71 11.30 -7.61
N HIS A 63 17.24 10.06 -7.48
CA HIS A 63 15.82 9.71 -7.68
C HIS A 63 14.94 9.99 -6.46
N ASP A 64 15.51 10.01 -5.26
CA ASP A 64 14.75 10.23 -4.01
C ASP A 64 13.97 11.55 -4.01
N PRO A 65 14.55 12.71 -4.40
CA PRO A 65 13.81 13.98 -4.45
C PRO A 65 12.69 13.97 -5.49
N HIS A 66 12.90 13.33 -6.64
CA HIS A 66 11.88 13.22 -7.68
C HIS A 66 10.73 12.29 -7.26
N LEU A 67 11.06 11.19 -6.59
CA LEU A 67 10.06 10.28 -6.04
C LEU A 67 9.23 10.98 -4.96
N ASN A 68 9.89 11.68 -4.03
CA ASN A 68 9.20 12.43 -2.98
C ASN A 68 8.31 13.53 -3.57
N ALA A 69 8.79 14.30 -4.55
CA ALA A 69 7.97 15.31 -5.22
C ALA A 69 6.74 14.70 -5.92
N ALA A 70 6.90 13.54 -6.58
CA ALA A 70 5.78 12.85 -7.22
C ALA A 70 4.77 12.33 -6.19
N LEU A 71 5.23 11.79 -5.06
CA LEU A 71 4.37 11.35 -3.96
C LEU A 71 3.62 12.53 -3.33
N ASP A 72 4.30 13.65 -3.11
CA ASP A 72 3.69 14.88 -2.59
C ASP A 72 2.63 15.41 -3.55
N GLU A 73 2.89 15.42 -4.86
CA GLU A 73 1.90 15.85 -5.86
C GLU A 73 0.66 14.95 -5.87
N VAL A 74 0.85 13.62 -5.81
CA VAL A 74 -0.26 12.67 -5.73
C VAL A 74 -1.05 12.86 -4.44
N TYR A 75 -0.37 13.00 -3.31
CA TYR A 75 -1.01 13.25 -2.01
C TYR A 75 -1.80 14.56 -2.00
N GLN A 76 -1.23 15.64 -2.52
CA GLN A 76 -1.91 16.93 -2.64
C GLN A 76 -3.14 16.81 -3.53
N TYR A 77 -3.04 16.14 -4.67
CA TYR A 77 -4.21 15.92 -5.52
C TYR A 77 -5.29 15.11 -4.83
N MET A 78 -4.93 14.01 -4.16
CA MET A 78 -5.88 13.18 -3.44
C MET A 78 -6.63 14.01 -2.39
N THR A 79 -5.90 14.64 -1.49
CA THR A 79 -6.47 15.40 -0.37
C THR A 79 -7.29 16.62 -0.80
N THR A 80 -6.91 17.30 -1.90
CA THR A 80 -7.58 18.55 -2.31
C THR A 80 -8.68 18.37 -3.34
N LYS A 81 -8.63 17.31 -4.15
CA LYS A 81 -9.58 17.09 -5.25
C LYS A 81 -10.43 15.85 -5.05
N LEU A 82 -9.80 14.74 -4.69
CA LEU A 82 -10.42 13.42 -4.75
C LEU A 82 -11.14 13.04 -3.46
N ASP A 83 -10.48 13.21 -2.32
CA ASP A 83 -10.99 12.88 -0.98
C ASP A 83 -12.30 13.62 -0.67
N PRO A 84 -12.49 14.93 -0.98
CA PRO A 84 -13.76 15.60 -0.72
C PRO A 84 -14.96 14.95 -1.42
N ILE A 85 -14.73 14.34 -2.59
CA ILE A 85 -15.76 13.67 -3.38
C ILE A 85 -15.96 12.24 -2.87
N LEU A 86 -14.88 11.47 -2.79
CA LEU A 86 -14.95 10.05 -2.44
C LEU A 86 -15.32 9.81 -0.99
N ASN A 87 -14.87 10.66 -0.05
CA ASN A 87 -15.25 10.49 1.36
C ASN A 87 -16.75 10.67 1.54
N LYS A 88 -17.35 11.66 0.87
CA LYS A 88 -18.80 11.85 0.91
C LYS A 88 -19.56 10.65 0.34
N ALA A 89 -19.14 10.15 -0.83
CA ALA A 89 -19.74 8.98 -1.44
C ALA A 89 -19.54 7.70 -0.59
N LEU A 90 -18.38 7.57 0.06
CA LEU A 90 -18.05 6.46 0.95
C LEU A 90 -18.90 6.48 2.22
N GLU A 91 -19.10 7.65 2.82
CA GLU A 91 -19.98 7.83 3.97
C GLU A 91 -21.41 7.41 3.63
N GLU A 92 -21.95 7.87 2.49
CA GLU A 92 -23.29 7.51 2.04
C GLU A 92 -23.43 6.00 1.78
N VAL A 93 -22.49 5.40 1.05
CA VAL A 93 -22.59 3.97 0.71
C VAL A 93 -22.46 3.07 1.95
N LEU A 94 -21.68 3.48 2.95
CA LEU A 94 -21.54 2.73 4.20
C LEU A 94 -22.70 2.97 5.18
N LEU A 95 -23.36 4.12 5.08
CA LEU A 95 -24.57 4.42 5.85
C LEU A 95 -25.74 3.56 5.38
N TYR A 96 -25.97 3.53 4.06
CA TYR A 96 -27.15 2.87 3.48
C TYR A 96 -26.92 1.40 3.12
N GLN A 97 -25.69 1.01 2.77
CA GLN A 97 -25.33 -0.34 2.36
C GLN A 97 -26.24 -0.89 1.22
N PRO A 98 -26.32 -0.19 0.08
CA PRO A 98 -27.11 -0.65 -1.08
C PRO A 98 -26.57 -1.96 -1.64
N ASP A 99 -27.44 -2.81 -2.18
CA ASP A 99 -27.00 -4.01 -2.89
C ASP A 99 -26.28 -3.65 -4.21
N GLN A 100 -26.83 -2.69 -4.96
CA GLN A 100 -26.28 -2.14 -6.21
C GLN A 100 -25.24 -1.05 -5.91
N THR A 101 -24.10 -1.45 -5.33
CA THR A 101 -23.09 -0.54 -4.78
C THR A 101 -22.51 0.42 -5.81
N ALA A 102 -22.20 -0.07 -7.01
CA ALA A 102 -21.55 0.75 -8.04
C ALA A 102 -22.47 1.83 -8.60
N ASP A 103 -23.73 1.49 -8.92
CA ASP A 103 -24.72 2.49 -9.38
C ASP A 103 -25.03 3.53 -8.29
N PHE A 104 -25.14 3.10 -7.04
CA PHE A 104 -25.31 4.01 -5.92
C PHE A 104 -24.16 5.02 -5.81
N LEU A 105 -22.90 4.54 -5.90
CA LEU A 105 -21.72 5.40 -5.87
C LEU A 105 -21.67 6.37 -7.06
N ALA A 106 -22.08 5.93 -8.24
CA ALA A 106 -22.16 6.79 -9.42
C ALA A 106 -23.11 7.98 -9.17
N ASN A 107 -24.31 7.68 -8.65
CA ASN A 107 -25.31 8.71 -8.36
C ASN A 107 -24.94 9.59 -7.14
N ALA A 108 -24.25 9.03 -6.14
CA ALA A 108 -23.72 9.79 -5.01
C ALA A 108 -22.69 10.83 -5.46
N VAL A 109 -21.72 10.43 -6.28
CA VAL A 109 -20.69 11.33 -6.80
C VAL A 109 -21.28 12.39 -7.75
N ARG A 110 -22.27 12.01 -8.55
CA ARG A 110 -23.01 12.92 -9.45
C ARG A 110 -23.91 13.91 -8.69
N GLY A 111 -24.16 13.68 -7.41
CA GLY A 111 -25.11 14.48 -6.60
C GLY A 111 -26.57 14.22 -6.94
N THR A 112 -26.88 13.09 -7.59
CA THR A 112 -28.22 12.69 -8.04
C THR A 112 -28.77 11.48 -7.28
N LEU A 113 -28.18 11.18 -6.11
CA LEU A 113 -28.56 10.02 -5.32
C LEU A 113 -30.02 10.11 -4.85
N ASN A 114 -30.80 9.07 -5.19
CA ASN A 114 -32.14 8.86 -4.66
C ASN A 114 -32.18 7.53 -3.90
N THR A 115 -32.12 7.61 -2.58
CA THR A 115 -32.11 6.45 -1.67
C THR A 115 -33.37 5.60 -1.77
N SER A 116 -34.51 6.15 -2.18
CA SER A 116 -35.74 5.33 -2.30
C SER A 116 -35.69 4.28 -3.42
N LYS A 117 -34.71 4.36 -4.34
CA LYS A 117 -34.58 3.45 -5.50
C LYS A 117 -33.83 2.15 -5.21
N TYR A 118 -33.17 2.04 -4.06
CA TYR A 118 -32.25 0.94 -3.78
C TYR A 118 -32.80 -0.03 -2.74
N ASN A 119 -32.42 -1.30 -2.91
CA ASN A 119 -32.53 -2.30 -1.86
C ASN A 119 -31.26 -2.29 -1.01
N TYR A 120 -31.41 -2.58 0.27
CA TYR A 120 -30.35 -2.49 1.26
C TYR A 120 -30.02 -3.85 1.86
N VAL A 121 -28.75 -4.06 2.16
CA VAL A 121 -28.26 -5.28 2.77
C VAL A 121 -27.85 -5.04 4.21
N GLU A 122 -28.22 -5.96 5.09
CA GLU A 122 -27.83 -5.92 6.50
C GLU A 122 -26.52 -6.70 6.70
N PHE A 123 -25.40 -6.08 6.36
CA PHE A 123 -24.07 -6.62 6.68
C PHE A 123 -23.40 -5.78 7.77
N LYS A 124 -22.53 -6.42 8.56
CA LYS A 124 -21.55 -5.67 9.35
C LYS A 124 -20.79 -4.74 8.43
N ARG A 125 -20.68 -3.45 8.78
CA ARG A 125 -20.09 -2.40 7.90
C ARG A 125 -18.75 -2.78 7.29
N GLN A 126 -17.83 -3.32 8.10
CA GLN A 126 -16.53 -3.77 7.61
C GLN A 126 -16.65 -4.86 6.54
N HIS A 127 -17.55 -5.83 6.73
CA HIS A 127 -17.78 -6.90 5.77
C HIS A 127 -18.36 -6.38 4.46
N TYR A 128 -19.32 -5.44 4.54
CA TYR A 128 -19.86 -4.77 3.36
C TYR A 128 -18.75 -4.00 2.62
N PHE A 129 -17.96 -3.21 3.34
CA PHE A 129 -16.85 -2.46 2.76
C PHE A 129 -15.89 -3.38 2.02
N ASP A 130 -15.42 -4.45 2.69
CA ASP A 130 -14.44 -5.36 2.11
C ASP A 130 -14.95 -6.11 0.90
N ARG A 131 -16.23 -6.50 0.91
CA ARG A 131 -16.84 -7.30 -0.16
C ARG A 131 -17.29 -6.48 -1.36
N LYS A 132 -17.83 -5.29 -1.14
CA LYS A 132 -18.56 -4.52 -2.16
C LYS A 132 -17.90 -3.18 -2.52
N VAL A 133 -17.27 -2.50 -1.55
CA VAL A 133 -16.82 -1.09 -1.72
C VAL A 133 -15.33 -0.96 -1.98
N ARG A 134 -14.50 -1.74 -1.27
CA ARG A 134 -13.04 -1.59 -1.25
C ARG A 134 -12.43 -1.60 -2.66
N HIS A 135 -12.86 -2.53 -3.50
CA HIS A 135 -12.32 -2.64 -4.85
C HIS A 135 -12.75 -1.48 -5.75
N LEU A 136 -14.01 -1.04 -5.65
CA LEU A 136 -14.53 0.12 -6.38
C LEU A 136 -13.75 1.38 -6.00
N MET A 137 -13.50 1.60 -4.71
CA MET A 137 -12.70 2.74 -4.23
C MET A 137 -11.27 2.71 -4.76
N ALA A 138 -10.60 1.55 -4.67
CA ALA A 138 -9.24 1.41 -5.16
C ALA A 138 -9.16 1.67 -6.68
N LEU A 139 -10.12 1.16 -7.45
CA LEU A 139 -10.20 1.44 -8.89
C LEU A 139 -10.40 2.93 -9.18
N ALA A 140 -11.34 3.58 -8.49
CA ALA A 140 -11.62 5.00 -8.65
C ALA A 140 -10.37 5.87 -8.38
N ILE A 141 -9.72 5.64 -7.23
CA ILE A 141 -8.49 6.36 -6.84
C ILE A 141 -7.40 6.18 -7.89
N ASN A 142 -7.10 4.93 -8.26
CA ASN A 142 -6.02 4.63 -9.19
C ASN A 142 -6.23 5.26 -10.57
N ASN A 143 -7.46 5.19 -11.11
CA ASN A 143 -7.73 5.76 -12.43
C ASN A 143 -7.74 7.29 -12.40
N ALA A 144 -8.32 7.90 -11.36
CA ALA A 144 -8.35 9.36 -11.25
C ALA A 144 -6.95 9.96 -11.04
N VAL A 145 -6.09 9.33 -10.22
CA VAL A 145 -4.69 9.75 -10.04
C VAL A 145 -3.92 9.64 -11.35
N ARG A 146 -4.14 8.57 -12.13
CA ARG A 146 -3.46 8.35 -13.41
C ARG A 146 -3.92 9.32 -14.50
N GLU A 147 -5.23 9.53 -14.64
CA GLU A 147 -5.82 10.22 -15.78
C GLU A 147 -5.97 11.73 -15.56
N ARG A 148 -6.02 12.18 -14.30
CA ARG A 148 -6.16 13.59 -13.93
C ARG A 148 -7.30 14.30 -14.71
N PRO A 149 -8.54 13.76 -14.70
CA PRO A 149 -9.63 14.32 -15.47
C PRO A 149 -9.94 15.75 -15.04
N ALA A 150 -10.35 16.59 -16.00
CA ALA A 150 -10.77 17.97 -15.72
C ALA A 150 -12.07 18.01 -14.91
N ASP A 151 -13.03 17.14 -15.25
CA ASP A 151 -14.28 16.93 -14.51
C ASP A 151 -14.21 15.61 -13.74
N LEU A 152 -13.72 15.70 -12.51
CA LEU A 152 -13.52 14.53 -11.65
C LEU A 152 -14.85 13.87 -11.22
N PRO A 153 -15.90 14.60 -10.81
CA PRO A 153 -17.20 14.01 -10.53
C PRO A 153 -17.79 13.23 -11.71
N ALA A 154 -17.80 13.81 -12.92
CA ALA A 154 -18.35 13.12 -14.09
C ALA A 154 -17.55 11.86 -14.42
N PHE A 155 -16.22 11.97 -14.43
CA PHE A 155 -15.33 10.83 -14.65
C PHE A 155 -15.57 9.68 -13.67
N LEU A 156 -15.65 9.99 -12.38
CA LEU A 156 -15.87 8.99 -11.34
C LEU A 156 -17.26 8.35 -11.44
N ALA A 157 -18.28 9.14 -11.75
CA ALA A 157 -19.63 8.63 -11.94
C ALA A 157 -19.70 7.63 -13.10
N ASP A 158 -19.12 7.99 -14.25
CA ASP A 158 -19.07 7.11 -15.43
C ASP A 158 -18.25 5.84 -15.17
N LEU A 159 -17.14 5.98 -14.42
CA LEU A 159 -16.34 4.85 -13.99
C LEU A 159 -17.16 3.88 -13.14
N PHE A 160 -17.88 4.36 -12.13
CA PHE A 160 -18.72 3.50 -11.29
C PHE A 160 -19.89 2.90 -12.08
N GLU A 161 -20.54 3.68 -12.94
CA GLU A 161 -21.67 3.22 -13.76
C GLU A 161 -21.24 2.08 -14.71
N SER A 162 -20.04 2.16 -15.29
CA SER A 162 -19.46 1.08 -16.11
C SER A 162 -19.23 -0.23 -15.34
N ARG A 163 -19.29 -0.19 -14.00
CA ARG A 163 -19.10 -1.34 -13.11
C ARG A 163 -20.39 -1.84 -12.46
N SER A 164 -21.52 -1.19 -12.72
CA SER A 164 -22.86 -1.57 -12.21
C SER A 164 -23.26 -3.01 -12.51
N GLN A 165 -22.79 -3.58 -13.63
CA GLN A 165 -23.12 -4.97 -14.00
C GLN A 165 -22.35 -6.02 -13.18
N PHE A 166 -21.28 -5.62 -12.48
CA PHE A 166 -20.38 -6.55 -11.78
C PHE A 166 -20.51 -6.50 -10.26
N TYR A 167 -21.18 -5.48 -9.70
CA TYR A 167 -21.18 -5.16 -8.27
C TYR A 167 -22.57 -4.87 -7.72
#